data_AF-A9FLV8-F1
#
_entry.id   AF-A9FLV8-F1
#
_cell.length_a   1.000
_cell.length_b   1.000
_cell.length_c   1.000
_cell.angle_alpha   90.00
_cell.angle_beta   90.00
_cell.angle_gamma   90.00
#
_symmetry.space_group_name_H-M   'P 1'
#
loop_
_entity.id
_entity.type
_entity.pdbx_description
1 polymer ?
#
loop_
_entity_poly.entity_id
_entity_poly.type
_entity_poly.pdbx_seq_one_letter_code
_entity_poly.pdbx_strand_id
1 'polypeptide(L)'
;MAYSRLIGLAAVSIALAACGGSETESPHAHGTGGGGGAGAADGTGGHGGTGEGGGSGGGPAVTAPDAPVLSFVMPMLDVLHVEWVPQPECDQIEAERKDPANEYAVAFTVAGSKKAYMDSAATEDTEYTYRLRCKVGEVYSEYSNEMSGNPTDEESAP
;
A
#
# COMPACT_ATOMS: atom_id res chain seq x y z
N MET A 1 -14.49 -8.07 -35.78
CA MET A 1 -15.53 -7.85 -34.75
C MET A 1 -15.27 -6.49 -34.13
N ALA A 2 -15.98 -5.47 -34.58
CA ALA A 2 -15.83 -4.09 -34.11
C ALA A 2 -16.94 -3.83 -33.08
N TYR A 3 -16.57 -3.59 -31.83
CA TYR A 3 -17.51 -3.09 -30.82
C TYR A 3 -17.40 -1.58 -30.74
N SER A 4 -18.32 -0.93 -31.44
CA SER A 4 -18.67 0.47 -31.26
C SER A 4 -19.37 0.63 -29.90
N ARG A 5 -18.84 1.51 -29.04
CA ARG A 5 -19.61 2.13 -27.96
C ARG A 5 -19.41 3.64 -27.99
N LEU A 6 -20.34 4.33 -28.64
CA LEU A 6 -20.69 5.71 -28.34
C LEU A 6 -21.28 5.75 -26.92
N ILE A 7 -20.66 6.49 -26.01
CA ILE A 7 -21.35 7.21 -24.94
C ILE A 7 -20.71 8.59 -24.86
N GLY A 8 -21.41 9.60 -25.33
CA GLY A 8 -21.11 10.98 -25.01
C GLY A 8 -21.84 11.39 -23.73
N LEU A 9 -21.23 12.25 -22.93
CA LEU A 9 -21.86 13.50 -22.49
C LEU A 9 -20.80 14.44 -21.91
N ALA A 10 -20.86 15.69 -22.34
CA ALA A 10 -20.02 16.78 -21.92
C ALA A 10 -20.30 17.21 -20.47
N ALA A 11 -19.24 17.62 -19.77
CA ALA A 11 -19.33 18.64 -18.73
C ALA A 11 -18.14 19.60 -18.88
N VAL A 12 -18.44 20.76 -19.47
CA VAL A 12 -17.56 21.93 -19.47
C VAL A 12 -17.68 22.56 -18.09
N SER A 13 -16.56 22.65 -17.37
CA SER A 13 -16.45 23.50 -16.17
C SER A 13 -15.29 24.47 -16.35
N ILE A 14 -15.65 25.74 -16.55
CA ILE A 14 -14.78 26.91 -16.55
C ILE A 14 -14.76 27.49 -15.13
N ALA A 15 -13.59 27.67 -14.54
CA ALA A 15 -13.31 28.69 -13.52
C ALA A 15 -11.79 28.94 -13.48
N LEU A 16 -11.31 30.00 -14.11
CA LEU A 16 -11.02 31.34 -13.55
C LEU A 16 -9.66 31.43 -12.85
N ALA A 17 -8.79 32.27 -13.44
CA ALA A 17 -7.45 32.58 -13.00
C ALA A 17 -7.36 33.20 -11.60
N ALA A 18 -6.30 32.87 -10.88
CA ALA A 18 -5.73 33.74 -9.86
C ALA A 18 -4.21 33.88 -10.12
N CYS A 19 -3.82 35.05 -10.62
CA CYS A 19 -2.45 35.55 -10.57
C CYS A 19 -2.15 36.06 -9.15
N GLY A 20 -0.96 35.77 -8.64
CA GLY A 20 -0.34 36.39 -7.45
C GLY A 20 0.78 35.47 -7.00
N GLY A 21 2.07 35.78 -7.23
CA GLY A 21 2.84 36.75 -6.44
C GLY A 21 3.03 36.17 -5.02
N SER A 22 4.22 35.90 -4.47
CA SER A 22 5.46 36.67 -4.55
C SER A 22 6.60 35.81 -4.00
N GLU A 23 7.80 36.16 -4.42
CA GLU A 23 9.11 35.72 -4.00
C GLU A 23 9.31 35.97 -2.49
N THR A 24 9.85 35.00 -1.74
CA THR A 24 10.57 35.29 -0.48
C THR A 24 11.60 34.19 -0.25
N GLU A 25 12.83 34.50 -0.67
CA GLU A 25 14.03 33.90 -0.11
C GLU A 25 14.00 33.99 1.42
N SER A 26 14.43 32.94 2.12
CA SER A 26 14.80 33.08 3.52
C SER A 26 16.04 32.26 3.85
N PRO A 27 16.97 32.86 4.61
CA PRO A 27 18.38 32.46 4.64
C PRO A 27 18.66 31.34 5.64
N HIS A 28 19.73 30.61 5.33
CA HIS A 28 20.45 29.76 6.27
C HIS A 28 20.96 30.60 7.45
N ALA A 29 20.40 30.35 8.64
CA ALA A 29 20.94 30.86 9.90
C ALA A 29 21.60 29.71 10.67
N HIS A 30 22.92 29.81 10.75
CA HIS A 30 23.81 29.06 11.61
C HIS A 30 23.55 29.49 13.06
N GLY A 31 23.20 28.55 13.94
CA GLY A 31 22.95 28.79 15.36
C GLY A 31 23.64 27.75 16.22
N THR A 32 24.83 28.09 16.70
CA THR A 32 25.62 27.37 17.71
C THR A 32 25.14 27.73 19.12
N GLY A 33 25.16 26.75 20.02
CA GLY A 33 25.01 26.92 21.48
C GLY A 33 24.24 25.74 22.09
N GLY A 34 24.71 24.97 23.07
CA GLY A 34 25.77 25.18 24.05
C GLY A 34 25.16 25.21 25.45
N GLY A 35 25.39 24.14 26.24
CA GLY A 35 25.03 24.00 27.67
C GLY A 35 24.02 22.87 27.89
N GLY A 36 24.24 21.82 28.69
CA GLY A 36 25.08 21.68 29.88
C GLY A 36 24.15 21.47 31.09
N GLY A 37 24.26 20.33 31.78
CA GLY A 37 23.63 20.16 33.10
C GLY A 37 23.15 18.75 33.41
N ALA A 38 23.86 18.09 34.33
CA ALA A 38 23.60 16.78 34.90
C ALA A 38 22.40 16.78 35.88
N GLY A 39 21.86 15.58 36.15
CA GLY A 39 20.97 15.35 37.27
C GLY A 39 20.49 13.90 37.37
N ALA A 40 21.21 13.08 38.13
CA ALA A 40 20.76 11.77 38.59
C ALA A 40 19.80 11.92 39.78
N ALA A 41 18.77 11.07 39.85
CA ALA A 41 18.15 10.68 41.12
C ALA A 41 17.47 9.31 40.98
N ASP A 42 17.98 8.38 41.77
CA ASP A 42 17.43 7.08 42.14
C ASP A 42 16.12 7.25 42.94
N GLY A 43 15.17 6.33 42.75
CA GLY A 43 13.86 6.37 43.39
C GLY A 43 13.22 5.00 43.48
N THR A 44 13.72 4.18 44.40
CA THR A 44 13.14 2.90 44.82
C THR A 44 11.77 3.11 45.50
N GLY A 45 10.74 2.34 45.12
CA GLY A 45 9.40 2.43 45.74
C GLY A 45 8.49 1.24 45.43
N GLY A 46 8.73 0.11 46.09
CA GLY A 46 7.86 -1.07 46.01
C GLY A 46 6.54 -0.88 46.77
N HIS A 47 5.45 -1.37 46.18
CA HIS A 47 4.15 -1.53 46.85
C HIS A 47 3.56 -2.87 46.40
N GLY A 48 3.56 -3.83 47.31
CA GLY A 48 2.90 -5.12 47.13
C GLY A 48 1.38 -4.97 47.27
N GLY A 49 0.65 -5.60 46.35
CA GLY A 49 -0.78 -5.81 46.44
C GLY A 49 -1.09 -7.21 45.92
N THR A 50 -1.34 -8.13 46.85
CA THR A 50 -1.91 -9.45 46.60
C THR A 50 -3.36 -9.31 46.13
N GLY A 51 -3.66 -9.85 44.95
CA GLY A 51 -5.02 -10.12 44.49
C GLY A 51 -5.02 -11.42 43.68
N GLU A 52 -5.54 -12.48 44.28
CA GLU A 52 -5.81 -13.76 43.63
C GLU A 52 -6.98 -13.66 42.64
N GLY A 53 -6.88 -14.44 41.56
CA GLY A 53 -8.03 -15.06 40.92
C GLY A 53 -8.63 -14.34 39.71
N GLY A 54 -8.32 -14.85 38.52
CA GLY A 54 -9.05 -14.48 37.30
C GLY A 54 -8.41 -14.96 36.02
N GLY A 55 -8.22 -16.27 35.84
CA GLY A 55 -7.90 -16.82 34.52
C GLY A 55 -9.05 -16.61 33.55
N SER A 56 -8.77 -16.02 32.39
CA SER A 56 -9.59 -16.17 31.17
C SER A 56 -8.69 -15.77 30.00
N GLY A 57 -7.96 -16.72 29.44
CA GLY A 57 -8.45 -17.41 28.26
C GLY A 57 -7.60 -17.00 27.07
N GLY A 58 -6.29 -17.22 27.17
CA GLY A 58 -5.40 -17.16 26.02
C GLY A 58 -5.71 -18.35 25.12
N GLY A 59 -6.78 -18.26 24.34
CA GLY A 59 -6.91 -19.08 23.15
C GLY A 59 -5.64 -18.90 22.31
N PRO A 60 -5.19 -19.94 21.57
CA PRO A 60 -4.00 -19.80 20.74
C PRO A 60 -4.17 -18.55 19.88
N ALA A 61 -3.29 -17.56 20.05
CA ALA A 61 -3.24 -16.41 19.16
C ALA A 61 -2.96 -16.98 17.78
N VAL A 62 -3.93 -16.85 16.87
CA VAL A 62 -3.73 -17.28 15.49
C VAL A 62 -2.70 -16.34 14.91
N THR A 63 -1.49 -16.85 14.71
CA THR A 63 -0.40 -16.09 14.09
C THR A 63 -0.84 -15.72 12.68
N ALA A 64 -0.78 -14.43 12.34
CA ALA A 64 -1.05 -13.97 10.99
C ALA A 64 -0.08 -14.64 10.00
N PRO A 65 -0.53 -14.98 8.79
CA PRO A 65 0.37 -15.51 7.76
C PRO A 65 1.38 -14.44 7.32
N ASP A 66 2.47 -14.89 6.70
CA ASP A 66 3.43 -13.99 6.07
C ASP A 66 2.80 -13.22 4.90
N ALA A 67 3.27 -11.99 4.69
CA ALA A 67 2.80 -11.17 3.60
C ALA A 67 3.45 -11.61 2.28
N PRO A 68 2.70 -11.61 1.15
CA PRO A 68 3.29 -11.81 -0.17
C PRO A 68 4.34 -10.73 -0.47
N VAL A 69 5.25 -11.03 -1.39
CA VAL A 69 6.25 -10.05 -1.86
C VAL A 69 6.05 -9.86 -3.36
N LEU A 70 5.66 -8.65 -3.76
CA LEU A 70 5.58 -8.29 -5.16
C LEU A 70 6.98 -8.40 -5.78
N SER A 71 7.06 -8.97 -6.98
CA SER A 71 8.30 -9.14 -7.76
C SER A 71 8.35 -8.21 -8.96
N PHE A 72 7.25 -8.12 -9.73
CA PHE A 72 7.16 -7.26 -10.90
C PHE A 72 5.72 -6.75 -11.12
N VAL A 73 5.60 -5.54 -11.65
CA VAL A 73 4.37 -5.00 -12.24
C VAL A 73 4.78 -4.41 -13.58
N MET A 74 4.42 -5.08 -14.68
CA MET A 74 4.90 -4.70 -16.01
C MET A 74 3.78 -4.73 -17.05
N PRO A 75 3.83 -3.85 -18.06
CA PRO A 75 2.88 -3.87 -19.16
C PRO A 75 3.08 -5.12 -20.02
N MET A 76 1.97 -5.77 -20.38
CA MET A 76 1.90 -6.89 -21.30
C MET A 76 0.53 -6.90 -21.97
N LEU A 77 0.47 -6.71 -23.29
CA LEU A 77 -0.78 -6.65 -24.07
C LEU A 77 -1.74 -5.52 -23.63
N ASP A 78 -1.21 -4.30 -23.46
CA ASP A 78 -1.96 -3.10 -23.04
C ASP A 78 -2.64 -3.23 -21.66
N VAL A 79 -2.19 -4.20 -20.86
CA VAL A 79 -2.64 -4.44 -19.48
C VAL A 79 -1.44 -4.68 -18.57
N LEU A 80 -1.64 -4.69 -17.24
CA LEU A 80 -0.57 -4.99 -16.29
C LEU A 80 -0.52 -6.46 -15.92
N HIS A 81 0.68 -7.04 -16.02
CA HIS A 81 1.01 -8.33 -15.45
C HIS A 81 1.67 -8.12 -14.09
N VAL A 82 1.03 -8.63 -13.05
CA VAL A 82 1.47 -8.51 -11.65
C VAL A 82 2.02 -9.85 -11.21
N GLU A 83 3.27 -9.88 -10.78
CA GLU A 83 3.97 -11.08 -10.32
C GLU A 83 4.45 -10.93 -8.88
N TRP A 84 4.48 -12.04 -8.14
CA TRP A 84 4.91 -12.09 -6.75
C TRP A 84 5.60 -13.42 -6.41
N VAL A 85 6.31 -13.43 -5.28
CA VAL A 85 6.94 -14.64 -4.74
C VAL A 85 5.85 -15.64 -4.35
N PRO A 86 5.93 -16.93 -4.72
CA PRO A 86 4.93 -17.93 -4.35
C PRO A 86 4.67 -17.99 -2.83
N GLN A 87 3.40 -18.14 -2.45
CA GLN A 87 2.95 -18.23 -1.05
C GLN A 87 2.02 -19.45 -0.87
N PRO A 88 2.55 -20.68 -0.87
CA PRO A 88 1.75 -21.90 -0.81
C PRO A 88 0.97 -22.07 0.49
N GLU A 89 1.36 -21.37 1.55
CA GLU A 89 0.66 -21.30 2.84
C GLU A 89 -0.64 -20.50 2.79
N CYS A 90 -0.83 -19.65 1.78
CA CYS A 90 -2.04 -18.86 1.60
C CYS A 90 -3.17 -19.70 0.97
N ASP A 91 -4.38 -19.58 1.51
CA ASP A 91 -5.57 -20.05 0.81
C ASP A 91 -5.86 -19.14 -0.38
N GLN A 92 -5.76 -17.83 -0.15
CA GLN A 92 -5.99 -16.79 -1.15
C GLN A 92 -4.97 -15.67 -1.05
N ILE A 93 -4.70 -15.04 -2.18
CA ILE A 93 -3.96 -13.79 -2.29
C ILE A 93 -4.92 -12.75 -2.84
N GLU A 94 -5.06 -11.66 -2.09
CA GLU A 94 -5.87 -10.52 -2.46
C GLU A 94 -4.96 -9.38 -2.89
N ALA A 95 -5.17 -8.88 -4.11
CA ALA A 95 -4.46 -7.73 -4.62
C ALA A 95 -5.37 -6.51 -4.59
N GLU A 96 -4.89 -5.45 -3.96
CA GLU A 96 -5.49 -4.13 -4.03
C GLU A 96 -4.71 -3.27 -5.02
N ARG A 97 -5.45 -2.46 -5.77
CA ARG A 97 -4.93 -1.51 -6.74
C ARG A 97 -5.46 -0.13 -6.40
N LYS A 98 -4.61 0.89 -6.52
CA LYS A 98 -5.00 2.30 -6.55
C LYS A 98 -4.53 2.94 -7.84
N ASP A 99 -5.07 4.11 -8.13
CA ASP A 99 -4.63 5.00 -9.20
C ASP A 99 -4.61 6.45 -8.64
N PRO A 100 -4.17 7.46 -9.40
CA PRO A 100 -4.10 8.83 -8.90
C PRO A 100 -5.45 9.45 -8.52
N ALA A 101 -6.57 8.89 -8.98
CA ALA A 101 -7.92 9.37 -8.72
C ALA A 101 -8.65 8.56 -7.62
N ASN A 102 -8.26 7.29 -7.40
CA ASN A 102 -8.95 6.35 -6.51
C ASN A 102 -7.98 5.74 -5.49
N GLU A 103 -8.43 5.65 -4.24
CA GLU A 103 -7.74 4.92 -3.18
C GLU A 103 -7.69 3.40 -3.44
N TYR A 104 -6.89 2.68 -2.65
CA TYR A 104 -6.77 1.22 -2.75
C TYR A 104 -8.13 0.52 -2.66
N ALA A 105 -8.43 -0.27 -3.67
CA ALA A 105 -9.58 -1.17 -3.72
C ALA A 105 -9.15 -2.55 -4.22
N VAL A 106 -9.89 -3.60 -3.84
CA VAL A 106 -9.61 -4.96 -4.31
C VAL A 106 -9.78 -5.01 -5.83
N ALA A 107 -8.69 -5.31 -6.53
CA ALA A 107 -8.68 -5.47 -7.98
C ALA A 107 -8.96 -6.93 -8.36
N PHE A 108 -8.33 -7.87 -7.65
CA PHE A 108 -8.52 -9.30 -7.89
C PHE A 108 -8.15 -10.14 -6.67
N THR A 109 -8.68 -11.36 -6.64
CA THR A 109 -8.33 -12.39 -5.66
C THR A 109 -8.03 -13.70 -6.38
N VAL A 110 -6.93 -14.35 -6.01
CA VAL A 110 -6.50 -15.61 -6.61
C VAL A 110 -6.18 -16.64 -5.53
N ALA A 111 -6.09 -17.91 -5.90
CA ALA A 111 -5.61 -18.95 -4.98
C ALA A 111 -4.13 -18.73 -4.63
N GLY A 112 -3.70 -19.04 -3.41
CA GLY A 112 -2.30 -18.84 -2.97
C GLY A 112 -1.25 -19.63 -3.75
N SER A 113 -1.66 -20.67 -4.48
CA SER A 113 -0.80 -21.39 -5.43
C SER A 113 -0.42 -20.59 -6.68
N LYS A 114 -1.06 -19.44 -6.92
CA LYS A 114 -0.72 -18.53 -8.02
C LYS A 114 0.45 -17.62 -7.61
N LYS A 115 1.25 -17.24 -8.61
CA LYS A 115 2.40 -16.34 -8.47
C LYS A 115 2.35 -15.13 -9.41
N ALA A 116 1.30 -15.07 -10.24
CA ALA A 116 1.13 -14.05 -11.24
C ALA A 116 -0.35 -13.91 -11.62
N TYR A 117 -0.76 -12.71 -12.02
CA TYR A 117 -2.08 -12.42 -12.54
C TYR A 117 -2.03 -11.28 -13.57
N MET A 118 -2.80 -11.44 -14.65
CA MET A 118 -2.97 -10.43 -15.68
C MET A 118 -4.19 -9.57 -15.35
N ASP A 119 -3.96 -8.35 -14.92
CA ASP A 119 -5.02 -7.41 -14.54
C ASP A 119 -5.60 -6.71 -15.76
N SER A 120 -6.59 -7.37 -16.38
CA SER A 120 -7.27 -6.87 -17.58
C SER A 120 -8.08 -5.59 -17.39
N ALA A 121 -8.18 -5.07 -16.16
CA ALA A 121 -8.89 -3.83 -15.86
C ALA A 121 -7.94 -2.62 -15.72
N ALA A 122 -6.62 -2.82 -15.74
CA ALA A 122 -5.64 -1.75 -15.79
C ALA A 122 -5.24 -1.51 -17.25
N THR A 123 -6.00 -0.66 -17.95
CA THR A 123 -5.83 -0.43 -19.41
C THR A 123 -5.56 1.03 -19.77
N GLU A 124 -5.79 1.95 -18.85
CA GLU A 124 -5.60 3.38 -19.10
C GLU A 124 -4.12 3.77 -18.95
N ASP A 125 -3.69 4.81 -19.67
CA ASP A 125 -2.37 5.43 -19.53
C ASP A 125 -2.28 6.14 -18.18
N THR A 126 -2.02 5.37 -17.13
CA THR A 126 -2.07 5.80 -15.74
C THR A 126 -1.19 4.88 -14.90
N GLU A 127 -0.50 5.48 -13.93
CA GLU A 127 0.28 4.73 -12.95
C GLU A 127 -0.64 4.03 -11.94
N TYR A 128 -0.71 2.70 -12.02
CA TYR A 128 -1.43 1.87 -11.06
C TYR A 128 -0.46 1.33 -10.02
N THR A 129 -0.76 1.52 -8.75
CA THR A 129 0.03 0.95 -7.64
C THR A 129 -0.69 -0.25 -7.05
N TYR A 130 0.05 -1.32 -6.82
CA TYR A 130 -0.45 -2.57 -6.24
C TYR A 130 0.14 -2.83 -4.87
N ARG A 131 -0.67 -3.46 -4.01
CA ARG A 131 -0.24 -4.14 -2.79
C ARG A 131 -1.04 -5.42 -2.61
N LEU A 132 -0.41 -6.44 -2.05
CA LEU A 132 -1.01 -7.77 -1.87
C LEU A 132 -1.10 -8.11 -0.38
N ARG A 133 -2.04 -8.98 -0.04
CA ARG A 133 -2.08 -9.64 1.28
C ARG A 133 -2.50 -11.10 1.14
N CYS A 134 -1.95 -11.93 2.01
CA CYS A 134 -2.28 -13.33 2.15
C CYS A 134 -3.52 -13.48 3.03
N LYS A 135 -4.35 -14.48 2.73
CA LYS A 135 -5.46 -14.91 3.58
C LYS A 135 -5.35 -16.40 3.87
N VAL A 136 -5.50 -16.76 5.14
CA VAL A 136 -5.60 -18.14 5.64
C VAL A 136 -6.82 -18.22 6.57
N GLY A 137 -7.86 -18.93 6.14
CA GLY A 137 -9.17 -18.90 6.81
C GLY A 137 -9.75 -17.48 6.88
N GLU A 138 -9.93 -16.95 8.10
CA GLU A 138 -10.42 -15.59 8.35
C GLU A 138 -9.30 -14.59 8.69
N VAL A 139 -8.06 -15.04 8.73
CA VAL A 139 -6.90 -14.23 9.11
C VAL A 139 -6.18 -13.73 7.87
N TYR A 140 -5.83 -12.44 7.89
CA TYR A 140 -5.06 -11.79 6.84
C TYR A 140 -3.65 -11.49 7.32
N SER A 141 -2.69 -11.51 6.40
CA SER A 141 -1.36 -10.93 6.63
C SER A 141 -1.43 -9.40 6.63
N GLU A 142 -0.33 -8.78 7.04
CA GLU A 142 -0.04 -7.39 6.64
C GLU A 142 0.07 -7.27 5.12
N TYR A 143 0.05 -6.04 4.60
CA TYR A 143 0.26 -5.80 3.18
C TYR A 143 1.74 -5.99 2.78
N SER A 144 1.93 -6.39 1.53
CA SER A 144 3.23 -6.47 0.87
C SER A 144 3.90 -5.10 0.72
N ASN A 145 5.11 -5.10 0.15
CA ASN A 145 5.63 -3.92 -0.51
C ASN A 145 4.68 -3.42 -1.61
N GLU A 146 4.79 -2.13 -1.97
CA GLU A 146 4.06 -1.54 -3.08
C GLU A 146 4.91 -1.59 -4.36
N MET A 147 4.27 -1.81 -5.51
CA MET A 147 4.89 -1.60 -6.83
C MET A 147 3.90 -1.00 -7.80
N SER A 148 4.40 -0.13 -8.67
CA SER A 148 3.61 0.57 -9.68
C SER A 148 3.96 0.11 -11.09
N GLY A 149 3.02 0.27 -12.01
CA GLY A 149 3.26 0.19 -13.44
C GLY A 149 2.19 0.95 -14.22
N ASN A 150 2.53 1.30 -15.45
CA ASN A 150 1.60 1.91 -16.40
C ASN A 150 1.45 0.96 -17.62
N PRO A 151 0.22 0.56 -17.99
CA PRO A 151 -0.04 -0.33 -19.13
C PRO A 151 0.53 0.16 -20.46
N THR A 152 0.72 1.47 -20.65
CA THR A 152 1.18 2.08 -21.91
C THR A 152 2.66 2.45 -21.92
N ASP A 153 3.37 2.25 -20.81
CA ASP A 153 4.81 2.55 -20.73
C ASP A 153 5.63 1.41 -21.37
N GLU A 154 5.82 1.48 -22.70
CA GLU A 154 6.61 0.51 -23.45
C GLU A 154 8.10 0.43 -23.03
N GLU A 155 8.58 1.40 -22.24
CA GLU A 155 9.95 1.49 -21.72
C GLU A 155 10.28 0.41 -20.66
N SER A 156 9.27 -0.28 -20.09
CA SER A 156 9.48 -1.27 -19.03
C SER A 156 9.60 -2.73 -19.50
N ALA A 157 9.60 -2.99 -20.80
CA ALA A 157 9.83 -4.35 -21.34
C ALA A 157 11.33 -4.58 -21.65
N PRO A 158 12.00 -5.56 -21.03
CA PRO A 158 13.39 -5.91 -21.34
C PRO A 158 13.58 -6.60 -22.70
#